data_AF-A0A495LB70-F1
#
_entry.id   AF-A0A495LB70-F1
#
_cell.length_a   1.000
_cell.length_b   1.000
_cell.length_c   1.000
_cell.angle_alpha   90.00
_cell.angle_beta   90.00
_cell.angle_gamma   90.00
#
_symmetry.space_group_name_H-M   'P 1'
#
loop_
_entity.id
_entity.type
_entity.pdbx_description
1 polymer ?
#
loop_
_entity_poly.entity_id
_entity_poly.type
_entity_poly.pdbx_seq_one_letter_code
_entity_poly.pdbx_strand_id
1 'polypeptide(L)' 'MPALNIEFTEEEMEQIRQAAAAEETSVKKLAHESVLSSIQRRRVMAIAARVTRASAGLNERLAQ' A
#
# COMPACT_ATOMS: atom_id res chain seq x y z
N MET A 1 11.44 -7.56 18.85
CA MET A 1 11.00 -6.96 17.56
C MET A 1 11.31 -5.47 17.63
N PRO A 2 11.95 -4.85 16.62
CA PRO A 2 12.18 -3.41 16.62
C PRO A 2 10.83 -2.69 16.67
N ALA A 3 10.67 -1.78 17.63
CA ALA A 3 9.51 -0.91 17.71
C ALA A 3 9.73 0.28 16.78
N LEU A 4 8.79 0.49 15.85
CA LEU A 4 8.69 1.76 15.15
C LEU A 4 8.13 2.77 16.16
N ASN A 5 8.98 3.63 16.72
CA ASN A 5 8.51 4.76 17.52
C ASN A 5 7.86 5.77 16.56
N ILE A 6 6.56 5.60 16.35
CA ILE A 6 5.73 6.51 15.56
C ILE A 6 4.77 7.17 16.54
N GLU A 7 4.77 8.49 16.54
CA GLU A 7 3.79 9.28 17.26
C GLU A 7 2.61 9.54 16.32
N PHE A 8 1.41 9.28 16.80
CA PHE A 8 0.17 9.63 16.14
C PHE A 8 -0.47 10.74 16.96
N THR A 9 -1.08 11.70 16.28
CA THR A 9 -1.98 12.66 16.92
C THR A 9 -3.21 11.94 17.48
N GLU A 10 -3.95 12.59 18.39
CA GLU A 10 -5.16 11.98 18.96
C GLU A 10 -6.22 11.77 17.87
N GLU A 11 -6.33 12.69 16.92
CA GLU A 11 -7.23 12.60 15.77
C GLU A 11 -6.89 11.42 14.86
N GLU A 12 -5.60 11.19 14.58
CA GLU A 12 -5.16 10.04 13.78
C GLU A 12 -5.39 8.72 14.53
N MET A 13 -5.11 8.69 15.83
CA MET A 13 -5.39 7.52 16.66
C MET A 13 -6.88 7.18 16.67
N GLU A 14 -7.75 8.18 16.73
CA GLU A 14 -9.19 7.96 16.68
C GLU A 14 -9.64 7.36 15.34
N GLN A 15 -9.12 7.87 14.22
CA GLN A 15 -9.39 7.30 12.90
C GLN A 15 -8.90 5.84 12.80
N ILE A 16 -7.71 5.55 13.32
CA ILE A 16 -7.14 4.20 13.31
C ILE A 16 -7.97 3.26 14.21
N ARG A 17 -8.44 3.73 15.37
CA ARG A 17 -9.33 2.95 16.25
C ARG A 17 -10.67 2.65 15.58
N GLN A 18 -11.29 3.63 14.93
CA GLN A 18 -12.54 3.43 14.19
C GLN A 18 -12.38 2.44 13.04
N ALA A 19 -11.30 2.56 12.26
CA ALA A 19 -11.00 1.61 11.19
C ALA A 19 -10.74 0.20 11.73
N ALA A 20 -10.02 0.07 12.84
CA ALA A 20 -9.76 -1.23 13.46
C ALA A 20 -11.05 -1.87 14.02
N ALA A 21 -11.94 -1.07 14.61
CA ALA A 21 -13.25 -1.52 15.07
C ALA A 21 -14.15 -1.98 13.91
N ALA A 22 -14.14 -1.27 12.79
CA ALA A 22 -14.90 -1.64 11.59
C ALA A 22 -14.43 -2.96 10.97
N GLU A 23 -13.14 -3.27 11.08
CA GLU A 23 -12.53 -4.49 10.56
C GLU A 23 -12.40 -5.63 11.62
N GLU A 24 -13.02 -5.46 12.80
CA GLU A 24 -12.96 -6.40 13.94
C GLU A 24 -11.52 -6.83 14.29
N THR A 25 -10.57 -5.91 14.14
CA THR A 25 -9.14 -6.18 14.28
C THR A 25 -8.49 -5.29 15.33
N SER A 26 -7.23 -5.56 15.67
CA SER A 26 -6.48 -4.69 16.58
C SER A 26 -5.81 -3.55 15.80
N VAL A 27 -5.70 -2.37 16.44
CA VAL A 27 -4.95 -1.21 15.90
C VAL A 27 -3.55 -1.60 15.41
N LYS A 28 -2.85 -2.45 16.18
CA LYS A 28 -1.51 -2.92 15.82
C LYS A 28 -1.51 -3.80 14.56
N LYS A 29 -2.50 -4.69 14.43
CA LYS A 29 -2.64 -5.55 13.26
C LYS A 29 -3.02 -4.75 12.02
N LEU A 30 -3.98 -3.84 12.16
CA LEU A 30 -4.38 -2.92 11.09
C LEU A 30 -3.20 -2.08 10.59
N ALA A 31 -2.44 -1.47 11.51
CA ALA A 31 -1.28 -0.67 11.16
C ALA A 31 -0.22 -1.51 10.42
N HIS A 32 0.05 -2.72 10.90
CA HIS A 32 0.99 -3.63 10.26
C HIS A 32 0.56 -4.03 8.84
N GLU A 33 -0.71 -4.44 8.67
CA GLU A 33 -1.26 -4.84 7.38
C GLU A 33 -1.33 -3.67 6.39
N SER A 34 -1.69 -2.49 6.87
CA SER A 34 -1.73 -1.26 6.07
C SER A 34 -0.36 -0.88 5.52
N VAL A 35 0.70 -0.99 6.35
CA VAL A 35 2.08 -0.73 5.91
C VAL A 35 2.50 -1.75 4.85
N LEU A 36 2.26 -3.04 5.07
CA LEU A 36 2.61 -4.08 4.09
C LEU A 36 1.82 -3.94 2.78
N SER A 37 0.53 -3.62 2.87
CA SER A 37 -0.33 -3.36 1.72
C SER A 37 0.18 -2.17 0.89
N SER A 38 0.60 -1.09 1.56
CA SER A 38 1.18 0.08 0.90
C SER A 38 2.49 -0.25 0.16
N ILE A 39 3.39 -1.00 0.80
CA ILE A 39 4.64 -1.47 0.18
C ILE A 39 4.35 -2.32 -1.06
N GLN A 40 3.43 -3.28 -0.93
CA GLN A 40 3.06 -4.17 -2.03
C GLN A 40 2.43 -3.38 -3.19
N ARG A 41 1.55 -2.41 -2.89
CA ARG A 41 0.90 -1.56 -3.90
C ARG A 41 1.94 -0.75 -4.68
N ARG A 42 2.94 -0.17 -4.02
CA ARG A 42 4.05 0.54 -4.70
C ARG A 42 4.82 -0.38 -5.63
N ARG A 43 5.10 -1.62 -5.20
CA ARG A 43 5.78 -2.62 -6.03
C ARG A 43 4.96 -2.99 -7.27
N VAL A 44 3.66 -3.23 -7.12
CA VAL A 44 2.76 -3.55 -8.22
C VAL A 44 2.68 -2.39 -9.21
N MET A 45 2.54 -1.15 -8.74
CA MET A 45 2.50 0.03 -9.61
C MET A 45 3.80 0.22 -10.42
N ALA A 46 4.96 -0.02 -9.81
CA ALA A 46 6.24 0.04 -10.51
C ALA A 46 6.34 -1.03 -11.62
N ILE A 47 5.85 -2.25 -11.36
CA ILE A 47 5.81 -3.33 -12.36
C ILE A 47 4.82 -2.99 -13.48
N ALA A 48 3.63 -2.50 -13.13
CA ALA A 48 2.61 -2.11 -14.11
C ALA A 48 3.12 -1.01 -15.06
N ALA A 49 3.84 -0.01 -14.54
CA ALA A 49 4.48 1.02 -15.36
C ALA A 49 5.52 0.44 -16.32
N ARG A 50 6.28 -0.57 -15.89
CA ARG A 50 7.27 -1.26 -16.73
C ARG A 50 6.62 -2.10 -17.82
N VAL A 51 5.55 -2.83 -17.50
CA VAL A 51 4.77 -3.62 -18.47
C VAL A 51 4.13 -2.70 -19.50
N THR A 52 3.48 -1.62 -19.06
CA THR A 52 2.85 -0.63 -19.97
C THR A 52 3.86 -0.07 -20.97
N ARG A 53 5.07 0.28 -20.50
CA ARG A 53 6.14 0.77 -21.38
C ARG A 53 6.61 -0.29 -22.38
N ALA A 54 6.76 -1.54 -21.94
CA ALA A 54 7.15 -2.64 -22.80
C ALA A 54 6.06 -2.96 -23.85
N SER A 55 4.80 -2.99 -23.45
CA SER A 55 3.66 -3.22 -24.35
C SER A 55 3.48 -2.10 -25.37
N ALA A 56 3.68 -0.84 -24.97
CA ALA A 56 3.63 0.29 -25.91
C ALA A 56 4.68 0.14 -27.02
N GLY A 57 5.93 -0.18 -26.67
CA GLY A 57 7.00 -0.39 -27.66
C GLY A 57 6.83 -1.64 -28.51
N LEU A 58 6.13 -2.67 -28.03
CA LEU A 58 5.80 -3.86 -28.83
C LEU A 58 4.64 -3.60 -29.79
N ASN A 59 3.61 -2.85 -29.37
CA ASN A 59 2.51 -2.46 -30.23
C ASN A 59 2.96 -1.59 -31.41
N GLU A 60 3.88 -0.66 -31.20
CA GLU A 60 4.46 0.15 -32.29
C GLU A 60 5.18 -0.71 -33.33
N ARG A 61 5.83 -1.80 -32.92
CA ARG A 61 6.58 -2.70 -33.81
C ARG A 61 5.71 -3.71 -34.55
N LEU A 62 4.53 -4.03 -34.00
CA LEU A 62 3.55 -4.93 -34.62
C LEU A 62 2.56 -4.20 -35.55
N ALA A 63 2.49 -2.87 -35.47
CA ALA A 63 1.66 -2.04 -36.33
C ALA A 63 2.35 -1.60 -37.64
N GLN A 64 3.57 -2.07 -37.90
CA GLN A 64 4.30 -1.96 -39.18
C GLN A 64 4.24 -3.28 -39.93
#